data_AF-A0ABD0MM25-F1
#
_entry.id   AF-A0ABD0MM25-F1
#
_cell.length_a   1.000
_cell.length_b   1.000
_cell.length_c   1.000
_cell.angle_alpha   90.00
_cell.angle_beta   90.00
_cell.angle_gamma   90.00
#
_symmetry.space_group_name_H-M   'P 1'
#
loop_
_entity.id
_entity.type
_entity.pdbx_description
1 polymer ?
#
loop_
_entity_poly.entity_id
_entity_poly.type
_entity_poly.pdbx_seq_one_letter_code
_entity_poly.pdbx_strand_id
1 'polypeptide(L)' 'MLRDGYQQFFDYLHQMSVPLLIFSAGIGDVLEEVIRQAGVFHPNVKVFSNFMDFDES' A
#
# COMPACT_ATOMS: atom_id res chain seq x y z
N MET A 1 9.58 -7.71 4.90
CA MET A 1 8.67 -8.79 5.34
C MET A 1 7.47 -8.13 6.00
N LEU A 2 6.25 -8.40 5.52
CA LEU A 2 5.02 -7.87 6.13
C LEU A 2 4.69 -8.68 7.39
N ARG A 3 3.88 -8.12 8.29
CA ARG A 3 3.46 -8.82 9.52
C ARG A 3 2.55 -10.00 9.19
N ASP A 4 2.57 -11.02 10.04
CA ASP A 4 1.63 -12.15 9.94
C ASP A 4 0.18 -11.65 9.91
N GLY A 5 -0.65 -12.26 9.07
CA GLY A 5 -2.04 -11.88 8.89
C GLY A 5 -2.28 -10.68 7.95
N TYR A 6 -1.24 -10.12 7.32
CA TYR A 6 -1.42 -8.96 6.43
C TYR A 6 -2.42 -9.24 5.31
N GLN A 7 -2.35 -10.42 4.70
CA GLN A 7 -3.18 -10.74 3.53
C GLN A 7 -4.67 -10.74 3.90
N GLN A 8 -5.03 -11.41 5.00
CA GLN A 8 -6.40 -11.40 5.52
C GLN A 8 -6.88 -9.99 5.84
N PHE A 9 -6.02 -9.14 6.42
CA PHE A 9 -6.36 -7.75 6.73
C PHE A 9 -6.71 -6.94 5.47
N PHE A 10 -5.85 -6.96 4.45
CA PHE A 10 -6.08 -6.22 3.22
C PHE A 10 -7.29 -6.74 2.45
N ASP A 11 -7.41 -8.06 2.30
CA ASP A 11 -8.48 -8.70 1.54
C ASP A 11 -9.85 -8.46 2.20
N TYR A 12 -9.93 -8.57 3.53
CA TYR A 12 -11.19 -8.37 4.24
C TYR A 12 -11.67 -6.91 4.16
N LEU A 13 -10.76 -5.94 4.30
CA LEU A 13 -11.11 -4.53 4.13
C LEU A 13 -11.54 -4.23 2.70
N HIS A 14 -10.91 -4.83 1.70
CA HIS A 14 -11.30 -4.67 0.30
C HIS A 14 -12.69 -5.25 0.04
N GLN A 15 -12.96 -6.49 0.47
CA GLN A 15 -14.27 -7.15 0.33
C GLN A 15 -15.40 -6.36 0.99
N MET A 16 -15.14 -5.80 2.16
CA MET A 16 -16.11 -4.98 2.90
C MET A 16 -16.18 -3.53 2.40
N SER A 17 -15.46 -3.18 1.33
CA SER A 17 -15.37 -1.82 0.76
C SER A 17 -14.98 -0.75 1.79
N VAL A 18 -14.14 -1.12 2.77
CA VAL A 18 -13.66 -0.20 3.81
C VAL A 18 -12.48 0.60 3.24
N PRO A 19 -12.54 1.95 3.23
CA PRO A 19 -11.40 2.77 2.83
C PRO A 19 -10.19 2.55 3.75
N LEU A 20 -9.03 2.24 3.18
CA LEU A 20 -7.78 2.08 3.92
C LEU A 20 -6.82 3.20 3.55
N LEU A 21 -6.44 4.01 4.53
CA LEU A 21 -5.36 5.01 4.38
C LEU A 21 -4.08 4.48 5.03
N ILE A 22 -3.02 4.33 4.24
CA ILE A 22 -1.67 4.11 4.73
C ILE A 22 -0.97 5.46 4.79
N PHE A 23 -0.79 5.99 6.00
CA PHE A 23 -0.05 7.23 6.23
C PHE A 23 1.35 6.90 6.75
N SER A 24 2.36 7.14 5.92
CA SER A 24 3.76 6.77 6.18
C SER A 24 4.70 7.96 6.01
N ALA A 25 5.62 8.16 6.94
CA ALA A 25 6.72 9.12 6.81
C ALA A 25 7.91 8.56 5.98
N GLY A 26 7.79 7.34 5.44
CA GLY A 26 8.80 6.71 4.59
C GLY A 26 8.75 7.15 3.12
N ILE A 27 9.24 6.27 2.23
CA ILE A 27 9.24 6.45 0.77
C ILE A 27 8.03 5.74 0.18
N GLY A 28 7.18 6.49 -0.51
CA GLY A 28 5.90 6.04 -1.09
C GLY A 28 6.08 4.99 -2.17
N ASP A 29 6.95 5.23 -3.14
CA ASP A 29 7.18 4.34 -4.30
C ASP A 29 7.62 2.94 -3.85
N VAL A 30 8.54 2.88 -2.90
CA VAL A 30 9.03 1.63 -2.31
C VAL A 30 7.90 0.93 -1.55
N LEU A 31 7.11 1.66 -0.77
CA LEU A 31 5.99 1.10 -0.02
C LEU A 31 4.95 0.51 -0.96
N GLU A 32 4.53 1.27 -1.99
CA GLU A 32 3.58 0.81 -2.99
C GLU A 32 4.06 -0.46 -3.68
N GLU A 33 5.34 -0.51 -4.06
CA GLU A 33 5.89 -1.68 -4.72
C GLU A 33 5.92 -2.91 -3.81
N VAL A 34 6.22 -2.74 -2.51
CA VAL A 34 6.15 -3.83 -1.53
C VAL A 34 4.74 -4.41 -1.42
N ILE A 35 3.71 -3.57 -1.30
CA ILE A 35 2.33 -4.06 -1.16
C ILE A 35 1.74 -4.55 -2.50
N ARG A 36 2.25 -4.04 -3.63
CA ARG A 36 1.90 -4.50 -4.98
C ARG A 36 2.44 -5.91 -5.24
N GLN A 37 3.72 -6.15 -4.98
CA GLN A 37 4.33 -7.49 -5.11
C GLN A 37 3.76 -8.50 -4.12
N ALA A 38 3.34 -8.04 -2.94
CA ALA A 38 2.63 -8.87 -1.98
C ALA A 38 1.16 -9.16 -2.38
N GLY A 39 0.67 -8.61 -3.50
CA GLY A 39 -0.66 -8.90 -4.05
C GLY A 39 -1.83 -8.27 -3.28
N VAL A 40 -1.57 -7.24 -2.46
CA VAL A 40 -2.55 -6.65 -1.55
C VAL A 40 -2.82 -5.16 -1.82
N PHE A 41 -2.31 -4.62 -2.93
CA PHE A 41 -2.58 -3.23 -3.31
C PHE A 41 -3.93 -3.08 -4.01
N HIS A 42 -5.00 -3.19 -3.23
CA HIS A 42 -6.39 -3.13 -3.69
C HIS A 42 -6.87 -1.68 -3.96
N PRO A 43 -7.92 -1.47 -4.78
CA PRO A 43 -8.46 -0.15 -5.10
C PRO A 43 -8.93 0.70 -3.91
N ASN A 44 -9.28 0.08 -2.77
CA ASN A 44 -9.71 0.77 -1.55
C ASN A 44 -8.52 1.31 -0.73
N VAL A 45 -7.28 1.04 -1.13
CA VAL A 45 -6.07 1.50 -0.46
C VAL A 45 -5.63 2.85 -1.04
N LYS A 46 -5.38 3.81 -0.16
CA LYS A 46 -4.74 5.09 -0.48
C LYS A 46 -3.45 5.20 0.33
N VAL A 47 -2.37 5.58 -0.34
CA VAL A 47 -1.06 5.78 0.28
C VAL A 47 -0.78 7.28 0.34
N PHE A 48 -0.47 7.77 1.52
CA PHE A 48 0.02 9.13 1.74
C PHE A 48 1.42 9.04 2.34
N SER A 49 2.42 9.43 1.57
CA SER A 49 3.83 9.30 1.92
C SER A 49 4.70 10.29 1.12
N ASN A 50 6.02 10.21 1.29
CA ASN A 50 6.96 11.00 0.50
C ASN A 50 7.26 10.23 -0.80
N PHE A 51 6.81 10.74 -1.93
CA PHE A 51 7.05 10.13 -3.23
C PHE A 51 8.30 10.71 -3.89
N MET A 52 9.03 9.84 -4.58
CA MET A 52 10.19 10.20 -5.38
C MET A 52 9.74 11.00 -6.59
N ASP A 53 10.49 12.06 -6.87
CA ASP A 53 10.39 12.81 -8.12
C ASP A 53 11.57 12.37 -8.99
N PHE A 54 11.28 11.70 -10.11
CA PHE A 54 12.29 11.17 -11.02
C PHE A 54 12.46 12.12 -12.20
N ASP A 55 13.69 12.29 -12.68
CA ASP A 55 13.92 13.02 -13.93
C ASP A 55 13.37 12.25 -15.14
N GLU A 56 13.10 12.96 -16.24
CA GLU A 56 12.56 12.37 -17.48
C GLU A 56 13.66 11.74 -18.37
N SER A 57 14.82 11.37 -17.81
CA SER A 57 16.02 11.02 -18.59
C SER A 57 15.90 9.79 -19.50
#